data_AF-A0A7C0VSI8-F1
#
_entry.id   AF-A0A7C0VSI8-F1
#
_cell.length_a   1.000
_cell.length_b   1.000
_cell.length_c   1.000
_cell.angle_alpha   90.00
_cell.angle_beta   90.00
_cell.angle_gamma   90.00
#
_symmetry.space_group_name_H-M   'P 1'
#
loop_
_entity.id
_entity.type
_entity.pdbx_description
1 polymer ?
#
loop_
_entity_poly.entity_id
_entity_poly.type
_entity_poly.pdbx_seq_one_letter_code
_entity_poly.pdbx_strand_id
1 'polypeptide(L)'
;MRKPLTVDELEERKRELEKIIKQLKAEDQKIREKYEKAKKLEDELYNKLMSTRDDIERARLELKYMKAKEYHSKFAQKLEEVEKKLRGAIAEYEEVSRMIEYLKPKGRFVEESNS
;
A
#
# COMPACT_ATOMS: atom_id res chain seq x y z
N MET A 1 2.25 11.68 -30.17
CA MET A 1 3.23 10.75 -29.58
C MET A 1 3.88 11.42 -28.39
N ARG A 2 3.85 10.83 -27.19
CA ARG A 2 4.68 11.31 -26.06
C ARG A 2 6.15 11.08 -26.45
N LYS A 3 7.02 12.07 -26.24
CA LYS A 3 8.46 11.88 -26.45
C LYS A 3 8.95 10.75 -25.54
N PRO A 4 9.80 9.83 -26.03
CA PRO A 4 10.44 8.86 -25.16
C PRO A 4 11.27 9.62 -24.11
N LEU A 5 11.12 9.21 -22.84
CA LEU A 5 11.87 9.80 -21.73
C LEU A 5 13.37 9.53 -21.93
N THR A 6 14.21 10.50 -21.57
CA THR A 6 15.65 10.33 -21.52
C THR A 6 16.06 9.43 -20.35
N VAL A 7 17.29 8.92 -20.35
CA VAL A 7 17.81 8.11 -19.24
C VAL A 7 17.78 8.90 -17.93
N ASP A 8 18.12 10.19 -17.96
CA ASP A 8 18.10 11.07 -16.78
C ASP A 8 16.67 11.24 -16.23
N GLU A 9 15.69 11.44 -17.12
CA GLU A 9 14.27 11.55 -16.73
C GLU A 9 13.74 10.24 -16.13
N LEU A 10 14.16 9.09 -16.65
CA LEU A 10 13.82 7.79 -16.09
C LEU A 10 14.47 7.57 -14.71
N GLU A 11 15.72 7.98 -14.53
CA GLU A 11 16.40 7.90 -13.23
C GLU A 11 15.76 8.82 -12.19
N GLU A 12 15.35 10.03 -12.57
CA GLU A 12 14.59 10.92 -11.69
C GLU A 12 13.25 10.29 -11.31
N ARG A 13 12.49 9.79 -12.29
CA ARG A 13 11.22 9.12 -12.05
C ARG A 13 11.36 7.92 -11.13
N LYS A 14 12.43 7.13 -11.30
CA LYS A 14 12.76 5.99 -10.43
C LYS A 14 12.93 6.44 -8.97
N ARG A 15 13.66 7.52 -8.72
CA ARG A 15 13.87 8.08 -7.37
C ARG A 15 12.59 8.63 -6.76
N GLU A 16 11.71 9.24 -7.56
CA GLU A 16 10.38 9.67 -7.11
C GLU A 16 9.54 8.48 -6.67
N LEU A 17 9.50 7.42 -7.48
CA LEU A 17 8.75 6.20 -7.18
C LEU A 17 9.27 5.52 -5.91
N GLU A 18 10.59 5.51 -5.66
CA GLU A 18 11.16 5.01 -4.41
C GLU A 18 10.65 5.78 -3.18
N LYS A 19 10.59 7.11 -3.27
CA LYS A 19 10.05 7.96 -2.20
C LYS A 19 8.57 7.67 -1.96
N ILE A 20 7.78 7.58 -3.04
CA ILE A 20 6.34 7.28 -2.99
C ILE A 20 6.12 5.90 -2.36
N ILE A 21 6.83 4.87 -2.81
CA ILE A 21 6.75 3.50 -2.26
C ILE A 21 7.07 3.51 -0.77
N LYS A 22 8.13 4.21 -0.35
CA LYS A 22 8.50 4.32 1.07
C LYS A 22 7.39 4.98 1.90
N GLN A 23 6.79 6.06 1.39
CA GLN A 23 5.68 6.74 2.04
C GLN A 23 4.44 5.84 2.15
N LEU A 24 4.06 5.17 1.05
CA LEU A 24 2.92 4.25 1.02
C LEU A 24 3.11 3.06 1.95
N LYS A 25 4.33 2.51 2.07
CA LYS A 25 4.64 1.44 3.04
C LYS A 25 4.46 1.91 4.49
N ALA A 26 4.90 3.12 4.81
CA ALA A 26 4.72 3.67 6.15
C ALA A 26 3.24 3.98 6.45
N GLU A 27 2.48 4.41 5.45
CA GLU A 27 1.04 4.63 5.56
C GLU A 27 0.28 3.31 5.75
N ASP A 28 0.58 2.30 4.93
CA ASP A 28 0.04 0.93 5.02
C ASP A 28 0.21 0.38 6.44
N GLN A 29 1.42 0.43 6.99
CA GLN A 29 1.69 -0.04 8.35
C GLN A 29 0.84 0.69 9.40
N LYS A 30 0.75 2.02 9.34
CA LYS A 30 -0.07 2.81 10.27
C LYS A 30 -1.56 2.48 10.15
N ILE A 31 -2.04 2.18 8.95
CA ILE A 31 -3.45 1.80 8.74
C ILE A 31 -3.69 0.38 9.25
N ARG A 32 -2.77 -0.57 9.01
CA ARG A 32 -2.86 -1.94 9.55
C ARG A 32 -2.97 -1.94 11.07
N GLU A 33 -2.14 -1.16 11.75
CA GLU A 33 -2.22 -1.05 13.22
C GLU A 33 -3.60 -0.55 13.69
N LYS A 34 -4.20 0.40 12.97
CA LYS A 34 -5.54 0.92 13.28
C LYS A 34 -6.64 -0.10 12.94
N TYR A 35 -6.48 -0.80 11.83
CA TYR A 35 -7.37 -1.88 11.40
C TYR A 35 -7.44 -2.98 12.46
N GLU A 36 -6.29 -3.47 12.95
CA GLU A 36 -6.24 -4.52 13.97
C GLU A 36 -6.85 -4.06 15.30
N LYS A 37 -6.59 -2.81 15.71
CA LYS A 37 -7.22 -2.23 16.90
C LYS A 37 -8.74 -2.14 16.76
N ALA A 38 -9.24 -1.71 15.60
CA ALA A 38 -10.67 -1.61 15.33
C ALA A 38 -11.33 -2.99 15.29
N LYS A 39 -10.68 -3.97 14.64
CA LYS A 39 -11.13 -5.36 14.59
C LYS A 39 -11.25 -5.98 15.98
N LYS A 40 -10.21 -5.83 16.80
CA LYS A 40 -10.21 -6.33 18.17
C LYS A 40 -11.36 -5.73 18.99
N LEU A 41 -11.60 -4.42 18.86
CA LEU A 41 -12.72 -3.76 19.53
C LEU A 41 -14.08 -4.29 19.04
N GLU A 42 -14.24 -4.48 17.74
CA GLU A 42 -15.44 -5.07 17.16
C GLU A 42 -15.69 -6.49 17.71
N ASP A 43 -14.67 -7.34 17.71
CA ASP A 43 -14.74 -8.72 18.21
C ASP A 43 -15.10 -8.76 19.71
N GLU A 44 -14.48 -7.89 20.52
CA GLU A 44 -14.79 -7.77 21.95
C GLU A 44 -16.24 -7.34 22.20
N LEU A 45 -16.76 -6.38 21.44
CA LEU A 45 -18.13 -5.91 21.56
C LEU A 45 -19.12 -6.96 21.08
N TYR A 46 -18.82 -7.67 19.99
CA TYR A 46 -19.64 -8.78 19.50
C TYR A 46 -19.74 -9.90 20.53
N ASN A 47 -18.62 -10.33 21.12
CA ASN A 47 -18.61 -11.37 22.13
C ASN A 47 -19.39 -10.97 23.38
N LYS A 48 -19.24 -9.72 23.84
CA LYS A 48 -20.04 -9.18 24.95
C LYS A 48 -21.53 -9.20 24.61
N LEU A 49 -21.89 -8.68 23.44
CA LEU A 49 -23.27 -8.63 22.96
C LEU A 49 -23.93 -10.02 22.98
N MET A 50 -23.23 -11.05 22.51
CA MET A 50 -23.75 -12.43 22.48
C MET A 50 -23.92 -13.06 23.87
N SER A 51 -23.18 -12.58 24.87
CA SER A 51 -23.25 -13.06 26.25
C SER A 51 -24.25 -12.31 27.14
N THR A 52 -24.69 -11.12 26.72
CA THR A 52 -25.56 -10.24 27.52
C THR A 52 -27.02 -10.69 27.44
N ARG A 53 -27.62 -10.93 28.62
CA ARG A 53 -29.04 -11.29 28.76
C ARG A 53 -29.94 -10.09 29.07
N ASP A 54 -29.37 -8.99 29.56
CA ASP A 54 -30.12 -7.77 29.86
C ASP A 54 -30.43 -7.00 28.56
N ASP A 55 -31.71 -6.77 28.28
CA ASP A 55 -32.15 -6.17 27.02
C ASP A 55 -31.69 -4.71 26.84
N ILE A 56 -31.61 -3.94 27.92
CA ILE A 56 -31.20 -2.53 27.87
C ILE A 56 -29.70 -2.44 27.58
N GLU A 57 -28.90 -3.24 28.26
CA GLU A 57 -27.46 -3.31 28.03
C GLU A 57 -27.14 -3.93 26.67
N ARG A 58 -27.94 -4.90 26.20
CA ARG A 58 -27.82 -5.45 24.84
C ARG A 58 -28.01 -4.35 23.81
N ALA A 59 -29.07 -3.55 23.90
CA ALA A 59 -29.31 -2.44 22.97
C ALA A 59 -28.16 -1.41 22.97
N ARG A 60 -27.57 -1.12 24.13
CA ARG A 60 -26.39 -0.24 24.23
C ARG A 60 -25.15 -0.85 23.57
N LEU A 61 -24.94 -2.15 23.74
CA LEU A 61 -23.83 -2.89 23.13
C LEU A 61 -24.00 -2.97 21.61
N GLU A 62 -25.22 -3.16 21.09
CA GLU A 62 -25.51 -3.14 19.65
C GLU A 62 -25.08 -1.82 19.02
N LEU A 63 -25.44 -0.68 19.62
CA LEU A 63 -25.04 0.64 19.13
C LEU A 63 -23.51 0.83 19.12
N LYS A 64 -22.82 0.34 20.17
CA LYS A 64 -21.35 0.39 20.24
C LYS A 64 -20.72 -0.52 19.18
N TYR A 65 -21.24 -1.73 19.02
CA TYR A 65 -20.78 -2.71 18.03
C TYR A 65 -20.94 -2.15 16.61
N MET A 66 -22.09 -1.56 16.27
CA MET A 66 -22.29 -0.95 14.96
C MET A 66 -21.26 0.14 14.65
N LYS A 67 -20.95 1.00 15.63
CA LYS A 67 -19.90 2.01 15.46
C LYS A 67 -18.52 1.39 15.28
N ALA A 68 -18.18 0.36 16.06
CA ALA A 68 -16.90 -0.33 15.94
C ALA A 68 -16.73 -1.00 14.57
N LYS A 69 -17.79 -1.65 14.09
CA LYS A 69 -17.86 -2.24 12.74
C LYS A 69 -17.68 -1.21 11.64
N GLU A 70 -18.31 -0.04 11.75
CA GLU A 70 -18.12 1.06 10.81
C GLU A 70 -16.65 1.53 10.79
N TYR A 71 -16.04 1.69 11.96
CA TYR A 71 -14.63 2.04 12.07
C TYR A 71 -13.71 0.98 11.45
N HIS A 72 -13.97 -0.31 11.72
CA HIS A 72 -13.21 -1.42 11.14
C HIS A 72 -13.30 -1.42 9.61
N SER A 73 -14.52 -1.33 9.07
CA SER A 73 -14.77 -1.24 7.63
C SER A 73 -14.07 -0.04 6.99
N LYS A 74 -14.07 1.12 7.66
CA LYS A 74 -13.39 2.32 7.17
C LYS A 74 -11.88 2.14 7.08
N PHE A 75 -11.25 1.46 8.03
CA PHE A 75 -9.82 1.15 7.94
C PHE A 75 -9.54 0.05 6.92
N ALA A 76 -10.44 -0.92 6.75
CA ALA A 76 -10.32 -1.95 5.72
C ALA A 76 -10.28 -1.33 4.31
N GLN A 77 -11.20 -0.42 4.01
CA GLN A 77 -11.24 0.29 2.72
C GLN A 77 -9.98 1.11 2.48
N LYS A 78 -9.53 1.87 3.48
CA LYS A 78 -8.28 2.65 3.38
C LYS A 78 -7.06 1.78 3.16
N LEU A 79 -7.00 0.62 3.82
CA LEU A 79 -5.91 -0.33 3.65
C LEU A 79 -5.88 -0.83 2.21
N GLU A 80 -7.04 -1.24 1.68
CA GLU A 80 -7.16 -1.70 0.30
C GLU A 80 -6.74 -0.63 -0.72
N GLU A 81 -7.12 0.63 -0.50
CA GLU A 81 -6.71 1.76 -1.36
C GLU A 81 -5.20 1.97 -1.35
N VAL A 82 -4.56 1.93 -0.18
CA VAL A 82 -3.11 2.12 -0.06
C VAL A 82 -2.36 0.94 -0.67
N GLU A 83 -2.82 -0.29 -0.45
CA GLU A 83 -2.24 -1.48 -1.08
C GLU A 83 -2.35 -1.43 -2.61
N LYS A 84 -3.49 -0.97 -3.16
CA LYS A 84 -3.66 -0.77 -4.61
C LYS A 84 -2.65 0.24 -5.15
N LYS A 85 -2.50 1.39 -4.49
CA LYS A 85 -1.52 2.43 -4.86
C LYS A 85 -0.09 1.89 -4.78
N LEU A 86 0.23 1.13 -3.74
CA LEU A 86 1.55 0.54 -3.53
C LEU A 86 1.89 -0.46 -4.65
N ARG A 87 0.96 -1.35 -5.01
CA ARG A 87 1.14 -2.28 -6.13
C ARG A 87 1.37 -1.54 -7.45
N GLY A 88 0.59 -0.49 -7.72
CA GLY A 88 0.77 0.35 -8.91
C GLY A 88 2.15 1.03 -8.96
N ALA A 89 2.57 1.65 -7.86
CA ALA A 89 3.87 2.30 -7.79
C ALA A 89 5.05 1.32 -7.92
N ILE A 90 4.94 0.11 -7.36
CA ILE A 90 5.94 -0.95 -7.53
C ILE A 90 6.01 -1.41 -8.99
N ALA A 91 4.87 -1.65 -9.63
CA ALA A 91 4.83 -2.06 -11.02
C ALA A 91 5.47 -1.01 -11.94
N GLU A 92 5.16 0.27 -11.74
CA GLU A 92 5.77 1.37 -12.48
C GLU A 92 7.28 1.45 -12.23
N TYR A 93 7.72 1.28 -10.98
CA TYR A 93 9.14 1.28 -10.61
C TYR A 93 9.92 0.17 -11.33
N GLU A 94 9.34 -1.04 -11.41
CA GLU A 94 9.93 -2.16 -12.12
C GLU A 94 10.00 -1.90 -13.63
N GLU A 95 8.95 -1.31 -14.22
CA GLU A 95 8.94 -0.94 -15.63
C GLU A 95 10.03 0.10 -15.95
N VAL A 96 10.09 1.18 -15.18
CA VAL A 96 11.13 2.22 -15.32
C VAL A 96 12.52 1.61 -15.14
N SER A 97 12.69 0.71 -14.18
CA SER A 97 13.97 0.03 -13.96
C SER A 97 14.40 -0.82 -15.15
N ARG A 98 13.46 -1.57 -15.77
CA ARG A 98 13.72 -2.34 -17.00
C ARG A 98 14.07 -1.43 -18.18
N MET A 99 13.40 -0.28 -18.32
CA MET A 99 13.70 0.70 -19.37
C MET A 99 15.12 1.26 -19.22
N ILE A 100 15.51 1.65 -18.01
CA ILE A 100 16.87 2.13 -17.72
C ILE A 100 17.89 1.05 -18.05
N GLU A 101 17.63 -0.21 -17.65
CA GLU A 101 18.54 -1.33 -17.94
C GLU A 101 18.73 -1.55 -19.45
N TYR A 102 17.64 -1.46 -20.23
CA TYR A 102 17.70 -1.60 -21.68
C TYR A 102 18.49 -0.47 -22.36
N LEU A 103 18.37 0.77 -21.85
CA LEU A 103 19.06 1.93 -22.39
C LEU A 103 20.53 2.02 -21.96
N LYS A 104 20.92 1.32 -20.89
CA LYS A 104 22.32 1.27 -20.47
C LYS A 104 23.15 0.50 -21.50
N PRO A 105 24.28 1.04 -21.97
CA PRO A 105 25.14 0.34 -22.92
C PRO A 105 25.65 -0.96 -22.29
N LYS A 106 25.25 -2.10 -22.87
CA LYS A 106 25.81 -3.41 -22.52
C LYS A 106 27.21 -3.49 -23.10
N GLY A 107 28.23 -3.27 -22.28
CA GLY A 107 29.65 -3.63 -22.48
C GLY A 107 30.24 -3.54 -23.90
N ARG A 108 31.09 -2.52 -24.09
CA ARG A 108 32.20 -2.34 -25.04
C ARG A 108 32.35 -3.40 -26.16
N PHE A 109 32.28 -2.94 -27.41
CA PHE A 109 33.04 -3.56 -28.50
C PHE A 109 34.50 -3.65 -28.06
N VAL A 110 34.99 -4.87 -27.91
CA VAL A 110 36.43 -5.12 -27.86
C VAL A 110 36.88 -4.97 -29.29
N GLU A 111 37.45 -3.81 -29.65
CA GLU A 111 38.25 -3.72 -30.87
C GLU A 111 39.43 -4.65 -30.68
N GLU A 112 39.44 -5.78 -31.38
CA GLU A 112 40.62 -6.60 -31.54
C GLU A 112 41.69 -5.75 -32.22
N SER A 113 42.60 -5.18 -31.43
CA SER A 113 43.82 -4.55 -31.91
C SER A 113 44.70 -5.62 -32.54
N ASN A 114 44.48 -5.90 -33.83
CA ASN A 114 45.49 -6.51 -34.68
C ASN A 114 46.40 -5.40 -35.21
N SER A 115 47.54 -5.17 -34.55
CA SER A 115 48.77 -4.58 -35.13
C SER A 115 49.95 -4.84 -34.20
#